data_AF-A0A934EI41-F1
#
_entry.id   AF-A0A934EI41-F1
#
_cell.length_a   1.000
_cell.length_b   1.000
_cell.length_c   1.000
_cell.angle_alpha   90.00
_cell.angle_beta   90.00
_cell.angle_gamma   90.00
#
_symmetry.space_group_name_H-M   'P 1'
#
loop_
_entity.id
_entity.type
_entity.pdbx_description
1 polymer ?
#
loop_
_entity_poly.entity_id
_entity_poly.type
_entity_poly.pdbx_seq_one_letter_code
_entity_poly.pdbx_strand_id
1 'polypeptide(L)'
;MREPDFRWEEISACRSDPGLQKKHPRALAARLVRLEDLSCPSCGAGGRGLELFYYRTPERTWRLLCGRAGWIVVCPSCRRQVRFFLEAMG
;
A
#
# COMPACT_ATOMS: atom_id res chain seq x y z
N MET A 1 -17.04 -7.82 -5.78
CA MET A 1 -16.08 -8.47 -4.86
C MET A 1 -15.41 -7.33 -4.08
N ARG A 2 -15.68 -7.20 -2.78
CA ARG A 2 -15.10 -6.12 -1.95
C ARG A 2 -13.66 -6.52 -1.68
N GLU A 3 -12.68 -5.69 -2.07
CA GLU A 3 -11.28 -5.95 -1.70
C GLU A 3 -11.19 -6.12 -0.18
N PRO A 4 -10.40 -7.09 0.32
CA PRO A 4 -10.26 -7.30 1.75
C PRO A 4 -9.80 -5.99 2.40
N ASP A 5 -10.52 -5.58 3.44
CA ASP A 5 -10.18 -4.38 4.20
C ASP A 5 -8.81 -4.60 4.83
N PHE A 6 -7.77 -4.03 4.24
CA PHE A 6 -6.41 -4.14 4.74
C PHE A 6 -6.36 -3.51 6.12
N ARG A 7 -5.96 -4.30 7.13
CA ARG A 7 -5.88 -3.80 8.51
C ARG A 7 -4.81 -2.74 8.60
N TRP A 8 -5.14 -1.60 9.21
CA TRP A 8 -4.22 -0.48 9.32
C TRP A 8 -2.92 -0.88 10.05
N GLU A 9 -3.00 -1.77 11.02
CA GLU A 9 -1.84 -2.25 11.77
C GLU A 9 -0.85 -2.98 10.84
N GLU A 10 -1.35 -3.80 9.92
CA GLU A 10 -0.53 -4.54 8.95
C GLU A 10 0.08 -3.58 7.93
N ILE A 11 -0.70 -2.61 7.44
CA ILE A 11 -0.23 -1.53 6.56
C ILE A 11 0.90 -0.73 7.25
N SER A 12 0.67 -0.31 8.49
CA SER A 12 1.61 0.53 9.24
C SER A 12 2.90 -0.23 9.57
N ALA A 13 2.83 -1.54 9.79
CA ALA A 13 4.02 -2.37 9.99
C ALA A 13 4.90 -2.39 8.72
N CYS A 14 4.31 -2.60 7.53
CA CYS A 14 5.06 -2.56 6.27
C CYS A 14 5.65 -1.18 5.98
N ARG A 15 4.89 -0.11 6.27
CA ARG A 15 5.33 1.27 6.12
C ARG A 15 6.62 1.55 6.89
N SER A 16 6.71 1.02 8.11
CA SER A 16 7.85 1.21 9.01
C SER A 16 8.96 0.18 8.86
N ASP A 17 8.90 -0.71 7.86
CA ASP A 17 9.95 -1.72 7.61
C ASP A 17 11.00 -1.20 6.60
N PRO A 18 12.15 -0.68 7.06
CA PRO A 18 13.17 -0.16 6.15
C PRO A 18 13.82 -1.26 5.30
N GLY A 19 13.82 -2.51 5.75
CA GLY A 19 14.36 -3.63 4.98
C GLY A 19 13.49 -3.93 3.76
N LEU A 20 12.17 -3.92 3.94
CA LEU A 20 11.20 -4.06 2.86
C LEU A 20 11.31 -2.88 1.89
N GLN A 21 11.28 -1.64 2.39
CA GLN A 21 11.31 -0.45 1.53
C GLN A 21 12.64 -0.30 0.76
N LYS A 22 13.78 -0.72 1.33
CA LYS A 22 15.07 -0.69 0.61
C LYS A 22 15.10 -1.64 -0.57
N LYS A 23 14.42 -2.79 -0.50
CA LYS A 23 14.32 -3.76 -1.60
C LYS A 23 13.43 -3.26 -2.75
N HIS A 24 12.53 -2.34 -2.46
CA HIS A 24 11.58 -1.78 -3.42
C HIS A 24 11.74 -0.26 -3.47
N PRO A 25 12.64 0.27 -4.32
CA PRO A 25 12.88 1.70 -4.41
C PRO A 25 11.64 2.46 -4.89
N ARG A 26 11.31 3.58 -4.22
CA ARG A 26 10.18 4.45 -4.58
C ARG A 26 10.18 4.94 -6.04
N ALA A 27 11.34 4.98 -6.69
CA ALA A 27 11.46 5.31 -8.11
C ALA A 27 10.68 4.34 -9.03
N LEU A 28 10.52 3.07 -8.63
CA LEU A 28 9.67 2.12 -9.36
C LEU A 28 8.20 2.49 -9.21
N ALA A 29 7.79 2.89 -8.00
CA ALA A 29 6.42 3.30 -7.70
C ALA A 29 5.99 4.55 -8.48
N ALA A 30 6.91 5.49 -8.72
CA ALA A 30 6.65 6.70 -9.51
C ALA A 30 6.26 6.42 -10.97
N ARG A 31 6.58 5.23 -11.50
CA ARG A 31 6.14 4.78 -12.84
C ARG A 31 4.69 4.28 -12.83
N LEU A 32 4.19 3.84 -11.69
CA LEU A 32 2.85 3.29 -11.54
C LEU A 32 1.83 4.38 -11.26
N VAL A 33 2.21 5.40 -10.49
CA VAL A 33 1.29 6.42 -10.02
C VAL A 33 1.99 7.72 -9.67
N ARG A 34 1.34 8.83 -9.98
CA ARG A 34 1.65 10.15 -9.43
C ARG A 34 0.68 10.43 -8.29
N LEU A 35 1.18 10.67 -7.09
CA LEU A 35 0.32 10.91 -5.91
C LEU A 35 -0.52 12.19 -6.05
N GLU A 36 -0.02 13.16 -6.79
CA GLU A 36 -0.69 14.41 -7.16
C GLU A 36 -1.99 14.21 -7.96
N ASP A 37 -2.14 13.09 -8.66
CA ASP A 37 -3.37 12.73 -9.39
C ASP A 37 -4.40 12.01 -8.50
N LEU A 38 -4.06 11.73 -7.25
CA LEU A 38 -4.91 10.99 -6.32
C LEU A 38 -5.39 11.87 -5.17
N SER A 39 -6.62 11.58 -4.73
CA SER A 39 -7.22 12.17 -3.54
C SER A 39 -7.88 11.09 -2.69
N CYS A 40 -7.81 11.24 -1.36
CA CYS A 40 -8.51 10.38 -0.43
C CYS A 40 -10.04 10.57 -0.59
N PRO A 41 -10.82 9.49 -0.83
CA PRO A 41 -12.27 9.61 -1.01
C PRO A 41 -13.01 9.97 0.29
N SER A 42 -12.36 9.89 1.45
CA SER A 42 -12.98 10.26 2.74
C SER A 42 -12.78 11.73 3.12
N CYS A 43 -11.55 12.25 2.99
CA CYS A 43 -11.20 13.59 3.47
C CYS A 43 -10.78 14.55 2.36
N GLY A 44 -10.70 14.09 1.10
CA GLY A 44 -10.25 14.90 -0.03
C GLY A 44 -8.74 15.18 -0.06
N ALA A 45 -7.96 14.69 0.90
CA ALA A 45 -6.51 14.91 0.92
C ALA A 45 -5.84 14.29 -0.32
N GLY A 46 -5.21 15.12 -1.14
CA GLY A 46 -4.47 14.69 -2.32
C GLY A 46 -2.97 14.94 -2.24
N GLY A 47 -2.22 14.37 -3.17
CA GLY A 47 -0.78 14.59 -3.30
C GLY A 47 -0.01 14.31 -2.00
N ARG A 48 0.49 15.37 -1.36
CA ARG A 48 1.30 15.33 -0.13
C ARG A 48 0.58 14.76 1.08
N GLY A 49 -0.75 14.67 1.06
CA GLY A 49 -1.54 14.04 2.12
C GLY A 49 -1.64 12.51 2.00
N LEU A 50 -1.09 11.93 0.94
CA LEU A 50 -1.07 10.50 0.68
C LEU A 50 0.34 9.94 0.78
N GLU A 51 0.44 8.66 1.10
CA GLU A 51 1.72 7.97 1.19
C GLU A 51 1.77 6.75 0.28
N LEU A 52 2.92 6.56 -0.37
CA LEU A 52 3.23 5.43 -1.23
C LEU A 52 4.43 4.66 -0.67
N PHE A 53 4.23 3.36 -0.48
CA PHE A 53 5.25 2.43 -0.02
C PHE A 53 4.91 1.00 -0.47
N TYR A 54 5.88 0.11 -0.33
CA TYR A 54 5.70 -1.29 -0.63
C TYR A 54 4.96 -2.01 0.49
N TYR A 55 3.95 -2.78 0.13
CA TYR A 55 3.12 -3.54 1.06
C TYR A 55 3.16 -5.02 0.71
N ARG A 56 3.19 -5.86 1.74
CA ARG A 56 3.09 -7.30 1.62
C ARG A 56 2.17 -7.81 2.71
N THR A 57 1.20 -8.63 2.34
CA THR A 57 0.32 -9.28 3.31
C THR A 57 1.12 -10.17 4.26
N PRO A 58 0.64 -10.40 5.50
CA PRO A 58 1.37 -11.20 6.48
C PRO A 58 1.70 -12.61 5.98
N GLU A 59 2.79 -13.21 6.48
CA GLU A 59 3.30 -14.51 6.01
C GLU A 59 2.24 -15.63 6.03
N ARG A 60 1.33 -15.63 7.00
CA ARG A 60 0.20 -16.59 7.07
C ARG A 60 -0.62 -16.63 5.78
N THR A 61 -0.79 -15.49 5.10
CA THR A 61 -1.59 -15.41 3.87
C THR A 61 -0.90 -16.11 2.70
N TRP A 62 0.44 -16.09 2.67
CA TRP A 62 1.23 -16.81 1.66
C TRP A 62 1.16 -18.33 1.86
N ARG A 63 1.07 -18.80 3.11
CA ARG A 63 0.86 -20.23 3.41
C ARG A 63 -0.53 -20.73 3.00
N LEU A 64 -1.51 -19.83 2.95
CA LEU A 64 -2.89 -20.11 2.56
C LEU A 64 -3.16 -19.81 1.07
N LEU A 65 -2.12 -19.52 0.29
CA LEU A 65 -2.21 -19.16 -1.13
C LEU A 65 -3.18 -17.98 -1.40
N CYS A 66 -3.20 -17.03 -0.47
CA CYS A 66 -3.92 -15.77 -0.58
C CYS A 66 -3.01 -14.55 -0.35
N GLY A 67 -1.71 -14.74 -0.52
CA GLY A 67 -0.69 -13.73 -0.31
C GLY A 67 -0.72 -12.68 -1.41
N ARG A 68 -0.51 -11.41 -1.06
CA ARG A 68 -0.39 -10.30 -2.02
C ARG A 68 0.78 -9.41 -1.65
N ALA A 69 1.52 -8.97 -2.65
CA ALA A 69 2.54 -7.94 -2.51
C ALA A 69 2.47 -6.95 -3.66
N GLY A 70 2.81 -5.70 -3.37
CA GLY A 70 2.81 -4.63 -4.35
C GLY A 70 2.84 -3.25 -3.72
N TRP A 71 2.63 -2.23 -4.53
CA TRP A 71 2.66 -0.84 -4.08
C TRP A 71 1.29 -0.42 -3.57
N ILE A 72 1.25 0.19 -2.38
CA ILE A 72 0.02 0.71 -1.79
C ILE A 72 0.08 2.23 -1.67
N VAL A 73 -1.02 2.89 -2.01
CA VAL A 73 -1.28 4.29 -1.69
C VAL A 73 -2.28 4.34 -0.55
N VAL A 74 -1.92 5.02 0.54
CA VAL A 74 -2.78 5.15 1.72
C VAL A 74 -2.97 6.61 2.11
N CYS A 75 -4.08 6.87 2.79
CA CYS A 75 -4.29 8.12 3.51
C CYS A 75 -4.03 7.86 5.00
N PRO A 76 -2.93 8.38 5.59
CA PRO A 76 -2.60 8.15 7.00
C PRO A 76 -3.61 8.79 7.96
N SER A 77 -4.21 9.92 7.60
CA SER A 77 -5.22 10.59 8.42
C SER A 77 -6.51 9.78 8.53
N CYS A 78 -6.97 9.18 7.42
CA CYS A 78 -8.16 8.34 7.39
C CYS A 78 -7.89 6.86 7.65
N ARG A 79 -6.62 6.48 7.84
CA ARG A 79 -6.16 5.10 8.06
C ARG A 79 -6.72 4.11 7.03
N ARG A 80 -6.72 4.51 5.76
CA ARG A 80 -7.34 3.71 4.69
C ARG A 80 -6.46 3.58 3.47
N GLN A 81 -6.62 2.46 2.78
CA GLN A 81 -6.15 2.33 1.40
C GLN A 81 -6.92 3.27 0.48
N VAL A 82 -6.18 3.95 -0.39
CA VAL A 82 -6.70 4.71 -1.53
C VAL A 82 -6.55 3.91 -2.82
N ARG A 83 -5.40 3.25 -3.02
CA ARG A 83 -5.12 2.44 -4.20
C ARG A 83 -4.11 1.34 -3.90
N PHE A 84 -4.18 0.22 -4.62
CA PHE A 84 -3.20 -0.85 -4.54
C PHE A 84 -2.81 -1.32 -5.94
N PHE A 85 -1.51 -1.48 -6.15
CA PHE A 85 -0.90 -1.94 -7.41
C PHE A 85 -0.23 -3.28 -7.11
N LEU A 86 -0.95 -4.35 -7.44
CA LEU A 86 -0.51 -5.71 -7.24
C LEU A 86 0.69 -6.03 -8.13
N GLU A 87 1.74 -6.59 -7.55
CA GLU A 87 2.91 -7.09 -8.29
C GLU A 87 3.08 -8.60 -8.17
N ALA A 88 2.72 -9.18 -7.03
CA ALA A 88 2.82 -10.63 -6.81
C ALA A 88 1.61 -11.16 -6.02
N MET A 89 1.18 -12.36 -6.41
CA MET A 89 0.22 -13.18 -5.67
C MET A 89 0.85 -14.55 -5.42
N GLY A 90 0.50 -15.15 -4.29
CA GLY A 90 0.90 -16.51 -3.93
C GLY A 90 -0.28 -17.27 -3.39
#